data_AF-A0A8C9NVT7-F1
#
_entry.id   AF-A0A8C9NVT7-F1
#
_cell.length_a   1.000
_cell.length_b   1.000
_cell.length_c   1.000
_cell.angle_alpha   90.00
_cell.angle_beta   90.00
_cell.angle_gamma   90.00
#
_symmetry.space_group_name_H-M   'P 1'
#
loop_
_entity.id
_entity.type
_entity.pdbx_description
1 polymer ?
#
loop_
_entity_poly.entity_id
_entity_poly.type
_entity_poly.pdbx_seq_one_letter_code
_entity_poly.pdbx_strand_id
1 'polypeptide(L)'
;MSYNILSQDLLEDNSHLYRHCRRPVLHWSFRFPNILKEIKHFDADVLCLQEVQEDHYGTEIRPSLESLGYHCEYKMRTGRKPDGCAICFKHSKFSLLSVNPVEFFRPDIPLLDRDNIGLVLLLQPKIPCATSPAICVANTHLLYNPRRGDIKLTQLAMLLAEISSVAHQKDGSFCPIVMCGDFNSVPGSPLYSFIKEGKLNYEGLAIGKVIILWLLENLG
;
A
#
# COMPACT_ATOMS: atom_id res chain seq x y z
N MET A 1 9.00 -2.68 6.67
CA MET A 1 7.85 -3.60 6.86
C MET A 1 6.72 -3.15 5.96
N SER A 2 6.02 -4.06 5.29
CA SER A 2 4.74 -3.79 4.62
C SER A 2 3.66 -4.63 5.30
N TYR A 3 2.56 -4.01 5.73
CA TYR A 3 1.55 -4.72 6.51
C TYR A 3 0.15 -4.14 6.34
N ASN A 4 -0.79 -4.95 5.83
CA ASN A 4 -2.22 -4.66 5.84
C ASN A 4 -2.76 -5.00 7.24
N ILE A 5 -3.22 -3.99 7.99
CA ILE A 5 -3.58 -4.14 9.41
C ILE A 5 -5.07 -4.41 9.65
N LEU A 6 -5.86 -4.54 8.57
CA LEU A 6 -7.29 -4.80 8.56
C LEU A 6 -8.10 -3.72 9.33
N SER A 7 -8.77 -2.83 8.60
CA SER A 7 -9.62 -1.79 9.21
C SER A 7 -10.76 -2.43 9.99
N GLN A 8 -11.16 -1.82 11.12
CA GLN A 8 -12.23 -2.33 11.95
C GLN A 8 -13.58 -2.25 11.23
N ASP A 9 -13.87 -1.12 10.58
CA ASP A 9 -15.09 -0.93 9.79
C ASP A 9 -15.16 -1.96 8.65
N LEU A 10 -14.07 -2.16 7.92
CA LEU A 10 -14.02 -3.14 6.82
C LEU A 10 -14.18 -4.58 7.32
N LEU A 11 -13.61 -4.91 8.49
CA LEU A 11 -13.80 -6.20 9.14
C LEU A 11 -15.27 -6.44 9.48
N GLU A 12 -15.94 -5.45 10.07
CA GLU A 12 -17.33 -5.53 10.52
C GLU A 12 -18.30 -5.61 9.32
N ASP A 13 -18.10 -4.76 8.31
CA ASP A 13 -18.85 -4.76 7.05
C ASP A 13 -18.72 -6.11 6.32
N ASN A 14 -17.58 -6.79 6.47
CA ASN A 14 -17.29 -8.09 5.87
C ASN A 14 -17.23 -9.23 6.89
N SER A 15 -18.01 -9.13 7.98
CA SER A 15 -18.03 -10.13 9.06
C SER A 15 -18.23 -11.58 8.62
N HIS A 16 -18.84 -11.81 7.45
CA HIS A 16 -18.99 -13.13 6.84
C HIS A 16 -17.65 -13.83 6.54
N LEU A 17 -16.58 -13.09 6.27
CA LEU A 17 -15.23 -13.61 6.04
C LEU A 17 -14.57 -14.14 7.32
N TYR A 18 -14.98 -13.61 8.48
CA TYR A 18 -14.33 -13.86 9.78
C TYR A 18 -15.15 -14.73 10.72
N ARG A 19 -16.14 -15.48 10.21
CA ARG A 19 -16.98 -16.40 11.01
C ARG A 19 -16.20 -17.49 11.75
N HIS A 20 -15.01 -17.81 11.26
CA HIS A 20 -14.11 -18.78 11.87
C HIS A 20 -13.35 -18.22 13.09
N CYS A 21 -13.35 -16.90 13.30
CA CYS A 21 -12.69 -16.25 14.43
C CYS A 21 -13.60 -16.17 15.65
N ARG A 22 -13.02 -16.26 16.86
CA ARG A 22 -13.76 -16.02 18.10
C ARG A 22 -14.04 -14.51 18.22
N ARG A 23 -15.29 -14.12 18.48
CA ARG A 23 -15.70 -12.70 18.52
C ARG A 23 -14.79 -11.76 19.33
N PRO A 24 -14.33 -12.12 20.55
CA PRO A 24 -13.49 -11.22 21.33
C PRO A 24 -12.18 -10.81 20.65
N VAL A 25 -11.62 -11.67 19.78
CA VAL A 25 -10.34 -11.39 19.12
C VAL A 25 -10.48 -10.44 17.92
N LEU A 26 -11.70 -10.16 17.48
CA LEU A 26 -11.99 -9.28 16.35
C LEU A 26 -12.16 -7.81 16.76
N HIS A 27 -12.35 -7.52 18.05
CA HIS A 27 -12.50 -6.15 18.53
C HIS A 27 -11.19 -5.37 18.40
N TRP A 28 -11.27 -4.12 17.95
CA TRP A 28 -10.10 -3.26 17.79
C TRP A 28 -9.27 -3.13 19.07
N SER A 29 -9.92 -3.00 20.24
CA SER A 29 -9.27 -2.98 21.55
C SER A 29 -8.45 -4.23 21.88
N PHE A 30 -8.73 -5.35 21.23
CA PHE A 30 -7.91 -6.56 21.29
C PHE A 30 -6.84 -6.60 20.18
N ARG A 31 -7.19 -6.18 18.96
CA ARG A 31 -6.29 -6.26 17.79
C ARG A 31 -5.16 -5.23 17.85
N PHE A 32 -5.46 -3.97 18.15
CA PHE A 32 -4.48 -2.89 18.08
C PHE A 32 -3.26 -3.09 19.00
N PRO A 33 -3.42 -3.50 20.28
CA PRO A 33 -2.25 -3.80 21.12
C PRO A 33 -1.35 -4.89 20.52
N ASN A 34 -1.92 -5.88 19.83
CA ASN A 34 -1.16 -6.95 19.19
C ASN A 34 -0.44 -6.46 17.91
N ILE A 35 -1.13 -5.69 17.07
CA ILE A 35 -0.55 -5.06 15.87
C ILE A 35 0.63 -4.15 16.28
N LEU A 36 0.42 -3.30 17.30
CA LEU A 36 1.47 -2.42 17.81
C LEU A 36 2.65 -3.22 18.40
N LYS A 37 2.36 -4.33 19.08
CA LYS A 37 3.39 -5.24 19.61
C LYS A 37 4.22 -5.86 18.48
N GLU A 38 3.62 -6.25 17.35
CA GLU A 38 4.34 -6.76 16.18
C GLU A 38 5.21 -5.68 15.54
N ILE A 39 4.67 -4.46 15.35
CA ILE A 39 5.44 -3.32 14.82
C ILE A 39 6.65 -3.03 15.71
N LYS A 40 6.45 -3.00 17.04
CA LYS A 40 7.53 -2.80 18.01
C LYS A 40 8.54 -3.94 18.01
N HIS A 41 8.10 -5.18 17.83
CA HIS A 41 8.98 -6.34 17.80
C HIS A 41 9.97 -6.29 16.64
N PHE A 42 9.51 -5.92 15.45
CA PHE A 42 10.37 -5.84 14.27
C PHE A 42 11.17 -4.54 14.18
N ASP A 43 10.72 -3.46 14.81
CA ASP A 43 11.37 -2.13 14.85
C ASP A 43 11.94 -1.66 13.50
N ALA A 44 11.17 -1.87 12.43
CA ALA A 44 11.63 -1.60 11.07
C ALA A 44 11.80 -0.10 10.81
N ASP A 45 12.88 0.31 10.14
CA ASP A 45 13.15 1.74 9.91
C ASP A 45 12.07 2.46 9.07
N VAL A 46 11.34 1.71 8.22
CA VAL A 46 10.23 2.18 7.39
C VAL A 46 9.05 1.20 7.46
N LEU A 47 7.86 1.71 7.68
CA LEU A 47 6.57 1.00 7.72
C LEU A 47 5.70 1.48 6.56
N CYS A 48 5.14 0.55 5.79
CA CYS A 48 4.14 0.78 4.77
C CYS A 48 2.87 0.04 5.17
N LEU A 49 1.88 0.76 5.69
CA LEU A 49 0.65 0.17 6.22
C LEU A 49 -0.53 0.36 5.27
N GLN A 50 -1.38 -0.65 5.14
CA GLN A 50 -2.64 -0.61 4.37
C GLN A 50 -3.83 -0.88 5.30
N GLU A 51 -5.03 -0.47 4.89
CA GLU A 51 -6.26 -0.53 5.69
C GLU A 51 -6.14 0.18 7.04
N VAL A 52 -5.42 1.29 7.05
CA VAL A 52 -5.29 2.16 8.22
C VAL A 52 -6.55 3.02 8.30
N GLN A 53 -7.44 2.75 9.26
CA GLN A 53 -8.68 3.50 9.45
C GLN A 53 -8.41 4.92 9.98
N GLU A 54 -9.09 5.94 9.47
CA GLU A 54 -8.80 7.36 9.74
C GLU A 54 -8.96 7.76 11.22
N ASP A 55 -10.04 7.35 11.87
CA ASP A 55 -10.32 7.67 13.26
C ASP A 55 -9.33 6.99 14.22
N HIS A 56 -9.08 5.69 14.03
CA HIS A 56 -8.05 4.95 14.76
C HIS A 56 -6.65 5.49 14.48
N TYR A 57 -6.39 5.99 13.26
CA TYR A 57 -5.13 6.63 12.91
C TYR A 57 -4.86 7.85 13.76
N GLY A 58 -5.83 8.76 13.84
CA GLY A 58 -5.70 10.00 14.59
C GLY A 58 -5.63 9.79 16.10
N THR A 59 -6.39 8.81 16.63
CA THR A 59 -6.55 8.63 18.09
C THR A 59 -5.50 7.72 18.71
N GLU A 60 -5.06 6.66 18.01
CA GLU A 60 -4.27 5.59 18.61
C GLU A 60 -3.01 5.23 17.81
N ILE A 61 -3.14 5.01 16.49
CA ILE A 61 -2.04 4.48 15.67
C ILE A 61 -0.92 5.51 15.53
N ARG A 62 -1.22 6.72 15.04
CA ARG A 62 -0.21 7.76 14.83
C ARG A 62 0.49 8.17 16.13
N PRO A 63 -0.23 8.48 17.23
CA PRO A 63 0.43 8.82 18.49
C PRO A 63 1.34 7.69 19.00
N SER A 64 0.91 6.43 18.86
CA SER A 64 1.72 5.28 19.27
C SER A 64 2.99 5.15 18.44
N LEU A 65 2.92 5.31 17.12
CA LEU A 65 4.09 5.25 16.24
C LEU A 65 5.03 6.45 16.44
N GLU A 66 4.50 7.66 16.63
CA GLU A 66 5.32 8.84 16.95
C GLU A 66 6.07 8.65 18.28
N SER A 67 5.44 8.04 19.29
CA SER A 67 6.12 7.68 20.55
C SER A 67 7.26 6.68 20.38
N LEU A 68 7.24 5.88 19.30
CA LEU A 68 8.30 4.94 18.91
C LEU A 68 9.35 5.58 17.99
N GLY A 69 9.28 6.89 17.75
CA GLY A 69 10.24 7.66 16.97
C GLY A 69 9.98 7.66 15.46
N TYR A 70 8.76 7.36 15.02
CA TYR A 70 8.37 7.47 13.62
C TYR A 70 7.79 8.85 13.29
N HIS A 71 8.10 9.36 12.11
CA HIS A 71 7.29 10.36 11.42
C HIS A 71 6.27 9.62 10.55
N CYS A 72 5.01 10.04 10.53
CA CYS A 72 3.93 9.32 9.85
C CYS A 72 3.20 10.21 8.83
N GLU A 73 3.18 9.77 7.58
CA GLU A 73 2.36 10.36 6.50
C GLU A 73 1.23 9.41 6.13
N TYR A 74 0.04 9.96 5.90
CA TYR A 74 -1.18 9.19 5.65
C TYR A 74 -1.96 9.75 4.47
N LYS A 75 -2.46 8.84 3.63
CA LYS A 75 -3.42 9.15 2.58
C LYS A 75 -4.63 8.24 2.71
N MET A 76 -5.77 8.82 3.07
CA MET A 76 -7.06 8.14 3.04
C MET A 76 -7.49 7.85 1.60
N ARG A 77 -8.21 6.73 1.42
CA ARG A 77 -8.97 6.48 0.18
C ARG A 77 -9.96 7.62 -0.07
N THR A 78 -10.32 7.83 -1.34
CA THR A 78 -11.31 8.86 -1.70
C THR A 78 -12.74 8.40 -1.39
N GLY A 79 -13.72 9.28 -1.65
CA GLY A 79 -15.13 8.93 -1.50
C GLY A 79 -15.53 8.71 -0.05
N ARG A 80 -16.23 7.61 0.22
CA ARG A 80 -16.78 7.27 1.55
C ARG A 80 -16.07 6.09 2.20
N LYS A 81 -14.78 5.91 1.90
CA LYS A 81 -13.99 4.79 2.43
C LYS A 81 -13.31 5.21 3.74
N PRO A 82 -13.34 4.39 4.79
CA PRO A 82 -12.90 4.81 6.14
C PRO A 82 -11.38 4.70 6.35
N ASP A 83 -10.66 4.09 5.42
CA ASP A 83 -9.26 3.68 5.56
C ASP A 83 -8.37 4.19 4.42
N GLY A 84 -7.06 4.04 4.61
CA GLY A 84 -6.05 4.47 3.67
C GLY A 84 -4.71 3.75 3.83
N CYS A 85 -3.68 4.37 3.25
CA CYS A 85 -2.30 3.93 3.36
C CYS A 85 -1.49 4.92 4.21
N ALA A 86 -0.62 4.39 5.06
CA ALA A 86 0.37 5.18 5.79
C ALA A 86 1.79 4.77 5.39
N ILE A 87 2.70 5.74 5.31
CA ILE A 87 4.14 5.50 5.27
C ILE A 87 4.75 6.19 6.50
N CYS A 88 5.36 5.40 7.36
CA CYS A 88 5.98 5.87 8.58
C CYS A 88 7.48 5.53 8.56
N PHE A 89 8.34 6.45 8.96
CA PHE A 89 9.79 6.21 8.96
C PHE A 89 10.45 6.77 10.22
N LYS A 90 11.52 6.14 10.69
CA LYS A 90 12.29 6.61 11.85
C LYS A 90 12.90 7.98 11.54
N HIS A 91 12.50 9.02 12.28
CA HIS A 91 13.03 10.37 12.06
C HIS A 91 14.53 10.48 12.39
N SER A 92 15.09 9.53 13.14
CA SER A 92 16.53 9.40 13.39
C SER A 92 17.32 8.90 12.17
N LYS A 93 16.67 8.22 11.22
CA LYS A 93 17.28 7.59 10.05
C LYS A 93 17.04 8.36 8.76
N PHE A 94 15.92 9.06 8.64
CA PHE A 94 15.55 9.77 7.42
C PHE A 94 15.02 11.18 7.70
N SER A 95 15.17 12.05 6.69
CA SER A 95 14.42 13.31 6.56
C SER A 95 13.43 13.17 5.39
N LEU A 96 12.25 13.76 5.52
CA LEU A 96 11.27 13.83 4.45
C LEU A 96 11.65 14.93 3.46
N LEU A 97 11.67 14.63 2.17
CA LEU A 97 11.88 15.61 1.09
C LEU A 97 10.56 15.98 0.41
N SER A 98 9.70 15.00 0.12
CA SER A 98 8.38 15.24 -0.47
C SER A 98 7.36 14.17 -0.13
N VAL A 99 6.09 14.56 -0.15
CA VAL A 99 4.90 13.72 0.04
C VAL A 99 4.06 13.83 -1.22
N ASN A 100 3.80 12.71 -1.89
CA ASN A 100 3.16 12.70 -3.20
C ASN A 100 2.01 11.66 -3.15
N PRO A 101 0.79 12.07 -2.76
CA PRO A 101 -0.37 11.20 -2.74
C PRO A 101 -0.88 10.94 -4.16
N VAL A 102 -1.33 9.72 -4.44
CA VAL A 102 -1.89 9.33 -5.74
C VAL A 102 -3.34 8.90 -5.55
N GLU A 103 -4.27 9.65 -6.13
CA GLU A 103 -5.66 9.23 -6.21
C GLU A 103 -5.89 8.53 -7.54
N PHE A 104 -6.37 7.28 -7.49
CA PHE A 104 -6.65 6.54 -8.72
C PHE A 104 -8.03 6.84 -9.29
N PHE A 105 -8.97 7.31 -8.46
CA PHE A 105 -10.26 7.78 -8.94
C PHE A 105 -10.08 8.99 -9.88
N ARG A 106 -10.73 8.95 -11.03
CA ARG A 106 -10.75 10.04 -12.01
C ARG A 106 -12.19 10.22 -12.50
N PRO A 107 -12.88 11.31 -12.10
CA PRO A 107 -14.30 11.50 -12.44
C PRO A 107 -14.54 11.56 -13.96
N ASP A 108 -13.54 12.03 -14.71
CA ASP A 108 -13.62 12.18 -16.17
C ASP A 108 -13.23 10.89 -16.95
N ILE A 109 -12.82 9.82 -16.26
CA ILE A 109 -12.39 8.56 -16.88
C ILE A 109 -13.27 7.42 -16.34
N PRO A 110 -14.29 6.94 -17.11
CA PRO A 110 -15.23 5.92 -16.63
C PRO A 110 -14.60 4.62 -16.14
N LEU A 111 -13.42 4.25 -16.66
CA LEU A 111 -12.67 3.07 -16.21
C LEU A 111 -12.18 3.22 -14.75
N LEU A 112 -11.85 4.44 -14.33
CA LEU A 112 -11.20 4.76 -13.06
C LEU A 112 -12.21 5.23 -12.02
N ASP A 113 -13.20 4.38 -11.76
CA ASP A 113 -14.35 4.60 -10.88
C ASP A 113 -14.16 4.03 -9.46
N ARG A 114 -12.90 3.87 -9.01
CA ARG A 114 -12.56 3.25 -7.72
C ARG A 114 -11.70 4.15 -6.85
N ASP A 115 -12.05 4.22 -5.58
CA ASP A 115 -11.47 5.11 -4.56
C ASP A 115 -10.10 4.67 -4.02
N ASN A 116 -9.45 3.68 -4.64
CA ASN A 116 -8.12 3.25 -4.21
C ASN A 116 -7.10 4.39 -4.38
N ILE A 117 -6.05 4.35 -3.56
CA ILE A 117 -5.00 5.37 -3.53
C ILE A 117 -3.61 4.73 -3.45
N GLY A 118 -2.60 5.54 -3.71
CA GLY A 118 -1.21 5.28 -3.35
C GLY A 118 -0.61 6.47 -2.61
N LEU A 119 0.54 6.26 -1.99
CA LEU A 119 1.34 7.30 -1.35
C LEU A 119 2.81 7.08 -1.69
N VAL A 120 3.49 8.12 -2.15
CA VAL A 120 4.92 8.09 -2.51
C VAL A 120 5.66 9.15 -1.71
N LEU A 121 6.63 8.73 -0.92
CA LEU A 121 7.54 9.62 -0.20
C LEU A 121 8.92 9.60 -0.83
N LEU A 122 9.57 10.76 -0.89
CA LEU A 122 11.00 10.85 -1.14
C LEU A 122 11.72 11.12 0.18
N LEU A 123 12.60 10.21 0.58
CA LEU A 123 13.27 10.24 1.88
C LEU A 123 14.78 10.42 1.70
N GLN A 124 15.38 11.34 2.44
CA GLN A 124 16.84 11.51 2.50
C GLN A 124 17.40 10.71 3.68
N PRO A 125 18.26 9.69 3.45
CA PRO A 125 18.94 9.02 4.55
C PRO A 125 19.86 9.98 5.32
N LYS A 126 19.85 9.88 6.65
CA LYS A 126 20.72 10.62 7.58
C LYS A 126 21.96 9.78 7.87
N ILE A 127 22.94 9.85 6.97
CA ILE A 127 24.23 9.17 7.13
C ILE A 127 25.31 10.21 7.49
N PRO A 128 26.02 10.08 8.62
CA PRO A 128 26.92 11.12 9.14
C PRO A 128 28.11 11.50 8.24
N CYS A 129 28.49 10.68 7.25
CA CYS A 129 29.76 10.86 6.51
C CYS A 129 29.67 10.60 4.98
N ALA A 130 28.48 10.53 4.39
CA ALA A 130 28.35 10.34 2.95
C ALA A 130 27.11 11.04 2.39
N THR A 131 27.25 11.61 1.19
CA THR A 131 26.10 11.99 0.37
C THR A 131 25.45 10.72 -0.16
N SER A 132 24.37 10.26 0.48
CA SER A 132 23.56 9.16 -0.03
C SER A 132 22.47 9.71 -0.95
N PRO A 133 22.13 9.01 -2.05
CA PRO A 133 20.94 9.36 -2.82
C PRO A 133 19.70 9.27 -1.93
N ALA A 134 18.67 10.04 -2.26
CA ALA A 134 17.35 9.86 -1.67
C ALA A 134 16.81 8.45 -1.97
N ILE A 135 15.80 8.01 -1.23
CA ILE A 135 15.10 6.75 -1.44
C ILE A 135 13.63 7.08 -1.67
N CYS A 136 13.08 6.59 -2.77
CA CYS A 136 11.66 6.69 -3.08
C CYS A 136 10.94 5.50 -2.43
N VAL A 137 10.02 5.77 -1.50
CA VAL A 137 9.22 4.74 -0.84
C VAL A 137 7.77 4.92 -1.28
N ALA A 138 7.21 3.89 -1.90
CA ALA A 138 5.83 3.87 -2.35
C ALA A 138 5.02 2.82 -1.58
N ASN A 139 3.75 3.14 -1.33
CA ASN A 139 2.79 2.26 -0.69
C ASN A 139 1.44 2.37 -1.39
N THR A 140 0.72 1.26 -1.53
CA THR A 140 -0.59 1.22 -2.18
C THR A 140 -1.47 0.09 -1.64
N HIS A 141 -2.78 0.23 -1.86
CA HIS A 141 -3.74 -0.86 -1.72
C HIS A 141 -4.62 -0.87 -2.98
N LEU A 142 -4.26 -1.75 -3.93
CA LEU A 142 -4.96 -1.86 -5.22
C LEU A 142 -6.36 -2.45 -5.05
N LEU A 143 -7.21 -2.25 -6.05
CA LEU A 143 -8.57 -2.81 -6.07
C LEU A 143 -8.57 -4.31 -5.76
N TYR A 144 -9.47 -4.74 -4.87
CA TYR A 144 -9.64 -6.16 -4.54
C TYR A 144 -10.28 -6.97 -5.68
N ASN A 145 -11.36 -6.46 -6.29
CA ASN A 145 -12.23 -7.20 -7.20
C ASN A 145 -11.45 -8.05 -8.24
N PRO A 146 -11.54 -9.39 -8.18
CA PRO A 146 -10.73 -10.29 -9.00
C PRO A 146 -11.07 -10.24 -10.50
N ARG A 147 -12.21 -9.64 -10.88
CA ARG A 147 -12.66 -9.54 -12.27
C ARG A 147 -12.27 -8.23 -12.94
N ARG A 148 -11.62 -7.32 -12.23
CA ARG A 148 -11.28 -5.96 -12.72
C ARG A 148 -9.78 -5.76 -12.83
N GLY A 149 -9.13 -6.68 -13.53
CA GLY A 149 -7.69 -6.62 -13.82
C GLY A 149 -7.29 -5.41 -14.66
N ASP A 150 -8.19 -4.95 -15.53
CA ASP A 150 -8.11 -3.68 -16.24
C ASP A 150 -7.86 -2.52 -15.27
N ILE A 151 -8.69 -2.36 -14.24
CA ILE A 151 -8.53 -1.31 -13.23
C ILE A 151 -7.22 -1.51 -12.47
N LYS A 152 -6.91 -2.73 -11.99
CA LYS A 152 -5.68 -2.96 -11.21
C LYS A 152 -4.43 -2.57 -12.00
N LEU A 153 -4.38 -2.92 -13.28
CA LEU A 153 -3.25 -2.57 -14.14
C LEU A 153 -3.16 -1.05 -14.35
N THR A 154 -4.29 -0.36 -14.55
CA THR A 154 -4.29 1.11 -14.68
C THR A 154 -3.88 1.79 -13.37
N GLN A 155 -4.37 1.33 -12.22
CA GLN A 155 -3.96 1.85 -10.90
C GLN A 155 -2.45 1.68 -10.68
N LEU A 156 -1.91 0.50 -11.00
CA LEU A 156 -0.49 0.24 -10.92
C LEU A 156 0.30 1.17 -11.87
N ALA A 157 -0.16 1.36 -13.11
CA ALA A 157 0.50 2.26 -14.05
C ALA A 157 0.51 3.71 -13.55
N MET A 158 -0.57 4.19 -12.94
CA MET A 158 -0.62 5.52 -12.32
C MET A 158 0.39 5.65 -11.16
N LEU A 159 0.50 4.63 -10.30
CA LEU A 159 1.49 4.62 -9.23
C LEU A 159 2.93 4.62 -9.78
N LEU A 160 3.21 3.79 -10.80
CA LEU A 160 4.52 3.72 -11.43
C LEU A 160 4.90 5.03 -12.13
N ALA A 161 3.93 5.74 -12.72
CA ALA A 161 4.15 7.06 -13.29
C ALA A 161 4.54 8.09 -12.22
N GLU A 162 3.86 8.09 -11.07
CA GLU A 162 4.22 8.96 -9.94
C GLU A 162 5.61 8.61 -9.40
N ILE A 163 5.90 7.32 -9.19
CA ILE A 163 7.22 6.84 -8.76
C ILE A 163 8.30 7.30 -9.75
N SER A 164 8.04 7.17 -11.06
CA SER A 164 8.97 7.64 -12.09
C SER A 164 9.19 9.13 -12.00
N SER A 165 8.17 9.95 -11.73
CA SER A 165 8.34 11.39 -11.58
C SER A 165 9.15 11.74 -10.33
N VAL A 166 8.81 11.13 -9.19
CA VAL A 166 9.39 11.44 -7.88
C VAL A 166 10.81 10.91 -7.73
N ALA A 167 11.10 9.72 -8.27
CA ALA A 167 12.40 9.08 -8.15
C ALA A 167 13.44 9.60 -9.15
N HIS A 168 13.03 10.40 -10.15
CA HIS A 168 13.91 10.89 -11.20
C HIS A 168 14.99 11.83 -10.65
N GLN A 169 16.23 11.61 -11.06
CA GLN A 169 17.38 12.42 -10.67
C GLN A 169 17.85 13.34 -11.80
N LYS A 170 18.63 14.36 -11.44
CA LYS A 170 19.14 15.36 -12.39
C LYS A 170 20.05 14.78 -13.48
N ASP A 171 20.68 13.62 -13.21
CA ASP A 171 21.56 12.92 -14.15
C ASP A 171 20.78 11.98 -15.09
N GLY A 172 19.44 11.97 -15.01
CA GLY A 172 18.57 11.11 -15.80
C GLY A 172 18.35 9.71 -15.20
N SER A 173 19.03 9.37 -14.11
CA SER A 173 18.84 8.10 -13.39
C SER A 173 17.63 8.14 -12.43
N PHE A 174 17.34 7.01 -11.80
CA PHE A 174 16.37 6.94 -10.70
C PHE A 174 17.09 6.67 -9.38
N CYS A 175 16.62 7.32 -8.32
CA CYS A 175 17.01 6.95 -6.97
C CYS A 175 16.48 5.54 -6.61
N PRO A 176 17.06 4.85 -5.62
CA PRO A 176 16.55 3.57 -5.16
C PRO A 176 15.06 3.64 -4.80
N ILE A 177 14.28 2.69 -5.31
CA ILE A 177 12.83 2.61 -5.10
C ILE A 177 12.51 1.39 -4.22
N VAL A 178 11.70 1.59 -3.21
CA VAL A 178 11.05 0.53 -2.43
C VAL A 178 9.54 0.67 -2.63
N MET A 179 8.94 -0.28 -3.34
CA MET A 179 7.50 -0.30 -3.58
C MET A 179 6.85 -1.40 -2.72
N CYS A 180 6.02 -0.98 -1.77
CA CYS A 180 5.26 -1.82 -0.87
C CYS A 180 3.76 -1.72 -1.19
N GLY A 181 2.97 -2.61 -0.60
CA GLY A 181 1.52 -2.53 -0.68
C GLY A 181 0.83 -3.87 -0.72
N ASP A 182 -0.50 -3.78 -0.69
CA ASP A 182 -1.40 -4.88 -1.01
C ASP A 182 -1.85 -4.75 -2.47
N PHE A 183 -1.30 -5.60 -3.33
CA PHE A 183 -1.57 -5.56 -4.77
C PHE A 183 -2.81 -6.38 -5.15
N ASN A 184 -3.43 -7.09 -4.20
CA ASN A 184 -4.54 -8.01 -4.44
C ASN A 184 -4.29 -8.93 -5.66
N SER A 185 -3.06 -9.39 -5.82
CA SER A 185 -2.56 -10.14 -6.97
C SER A 185 -1.56 -11.19 -6.49
N VAL A 186 -1.67 -12.41 -7.00
CA VAL A 186 -0.81 -13.52 -6.59
C VAL A 186 0.51 -13.56 -7.38
N PRO A 187 1.56 -14.20 -6.84
CA PRO A 187 2.77 -14.48 -7.61
C PRO A 187 2.47 -15.20 -8.92
N GLY A 188 3.17 -14.80 -10.00
CA GLY A 188 2.96 -15.33 -11.34
C GLY A 188 1.74 -14.78 -12.09
N SER A 189 0.88 -13.99 -11.44
CA SER A 189 -0.19 -13.27 -12.14
C SER A 189 0.40 -12.29 -13.17
N PRO A 190 -0.32 -11.97 -14.27
CA PRO A 190 0.13 -10.99 -15.25
C PRO A 190 0.55 -9.63 -14.64
N LEU A 191 -0.14 -9.18 -13.60
CA LEU A 191 0.24 -7.95 -12.87
C LEU A 191 1.59 -8.11 -12.16
N TYR A 192 1.83 -9.25 -11.50
CA TYR A 192 3.12 -9.55 -10.88
C TYR A 192 4.25 -9.61 -11.92
N SER A 193 4.02 -10.30 -13.05
CA SER A 193 4.99 -10.38 -14.14
C SER A 193 5.29 -9.01 -14.74
N PHE A 194 4.30 -8.13 -14.87
CA PHE A 194 4.53 -6.75 -15.31
C PHE A 194 5.47 -5.99 -14.39
N ILE A 195 5.29 -6.10 -13.07
CA ILE A 195 6.17 -5.46 -12.07
C ILE A 195 7.60 -6.01 -12.17
N LYS A 196 7.75 -7.34 -12.31
CA LYS A 196 9.04 -8.02 -12.31
C LYS A 196 9.83 -7.81 -13.60
N GLU A 197 9.16 -7.92 -14.73
CA GLU A 197 9.79 -7.95 -16.05
C GLU A 197 9.81 -6.58 -16.74
N GLY A 198 9.09 -5.59 -16.20
CA GLY A 198 8.96 -4.25 -16.78
C GLY A 198 8.16 -4.22 -18.09
N LYS A 199 7.55 -5.34 -18.49
CA LYS A 199 6.76 -5.48 -19.73
C LYS A 199 5.67 -6.51 -19.55
N LEU A 200 4.58 -6.34 -20.29
CA LEU A 200 3.46 -7.27 -20.32
C LEU A 200 2.88 -7.32 -21.74
N ASN A 201 2.85 -8.51 -22.34
CA ASN A 201 1.97 -8.73 -23.49
C ASN A 201 0.58 -9.08 -22.97
N TYR A 202 -0.39 -8.19 -23.22
CA TYR A 202 -1.77 -8.35 -22.77
C TYR A 202 -2.73 -8.70 -23.93
N GLU A 203 -2.22 -8.97 -25.13
CA GLU A 203 -3.03 -9.44 -26.25
C GLU A 203 -3.73 -10.76 -25.89
N GLY A 204 -5.06 -10.81 -26.09
CA GLY A 204 -5.87 -11.98 -25.74
C GLY A 204 -6.06 -12.21 -24.23
N LEU A 205 -5.56 -11.34 -23.36
CA LEU A 205 -5.72 -11.49 -21.92
C LEU A 205 -7.14 -11.08 -21.49
N ALA A 206 -7.92 -12.06 -21.01
CA ALA A 206 -9.22 -11.78 -20.42
C ALA A 206 -9.06 -10.88 -19.17
N ILE A 207 -9.97 -9.92 -18.99
CA ILE A 207 -9.91 -8.91 -17.91
C ILE A 207 -9.77 -9.56 -16.51
N GLY A 208 -10.35 -10.74 -16.30
CA GLY A 208 -10.24 -11.51 -15.04
C GLY A 208 -8.96 -12.36 -14.89
N LYS A 209 -8.20 -12.60 -15.96
CA LYS A 209 -6.96 -13.40 -15.92
C LYS A 209 -5.72 -12.62 -15.47
N VAL A 210 -5.82 -11.29 -15.36
CA VAL A 210 -4.76 -10.42 -14.80
C VAL A 210 -4.40 -10.82 -13.35
N ILE A 211 -5.21 -11.65 -12.70
CA ILE A 211 -5.08 -12.03 -11.28
C ILE A 211 -4.84 -13.54 -11.06
N ILE A 212 -5.08 -14.42 -12.04
CA ILE A 212 -5.16 -15.88 -11.77
C ILE A 212 -4.27 -16.69 -12.72
N LEU A 213 -3.22 -17.30 -12.16
CA LEU A 213 -2.76 -18.62 -12.60
C LEU A 213 -3.54 -19.67 -11.81
N TRP A 214 -4.43 -20.38 -12.52
CA TRP A 214 -4.80 -21.79 -12.31
C TRP A 214 -4.89 -22.31 -10.86
N LEU A 215 -6.07 -22.25 -10.23
CA LEU A 215 -6.39 -23.09 -9.06
C LEU A 215 -7.89 -23.45 -8.91
N LEU A 216 -8.65 -23.48 -10.01
CA LEU A 216 -10.03 -24.00 -10.04
C LEU A 216 -10.36 -24.74 -11.36
N GLU A 217 -9.46 -25.63 -11.80
CA GLU A 217 -9.79 -26.63 -12.84
C GLU A 217 -9.79 -28.08 -12.30
N ASN A 218 -9.89 -28.29 -10.97
CA ASN A 218 -10.00 -29.64 -10.40
C ASN A 218 -10.99 -29.75 -9.22
N LEU A 219 -12.14 -29.06 -9.30
CA LEU A 219 -13.33 -29.42 -8.52
C LEU A 219 -14.57 -29.20 -9.40
N GLY A 220 -14.95 -30.27 -10.09
CA GLY A 220 -16.09 -30.37 -11.00
C GLY A 220 -15.93 -31.58 -11.90
#